data_AF-A0A2S4MN67-F1
#
_entry.id   AF-A0A2S4MN67-F1
#
_cell.length_a   1.000
_cell.length_b   1.000
_cell.length_c   1.000
_cell.angle_alpha   90.00
_cell.angle_beta   90.00
_cell.angle_gamma   90.00
#
_symmetry.space_group_name_H-M   'P 1'
#
loop_
_entity.id
_entity.type
_entity.pdbx_description
1 polymer ?
#
loop_
_entity_poly.entity_id
_entity_poly.type
_entity_poly.pdbx_seq_one_letter_code
_entity_poly.pdbx_strand_id
1 'polypeptide(L)'
;MSAIEFRDELLEMGWPDDLWVAELVGEVPGPEATTSAIRAQASGDLLGVWSAPRHCFLYPDFQFDRMGAIRKDVAGLLAVLPSEDDRGGWRRTFWLYSPHALLDDRTPAETFIDDPARVIAVAREEFLGDCEATW
;
A
#
# COMPACT_ATOMS: atom_id res chain seq x y z
N MET A 1 4.44 20.13 -8.19
CA MET A 1 3.38 19.43 -7.46
C MET A 1 3.82 19.31 -6.02
N SER A 2 3.02 19.81 -5.09
CA SER A 2 3.25 19.66 -3.65
C SER A 2 2.78 18.28 -3.16
N ALA A 3 3.28 17.84 -2.00
CA ALA A 3 2.84 16.58 -1.40
C ALA A 3 1.34 16.58 -1.04
N ILE A 4 0.73 17.76 -0.86
CA ILE A 4 -0.72 17.89 -0.57
C ILE A 4 -1.54 17.66 -1.85
N GLU A 5 -1.15 18.29 -2.96
CA GLU A 5 -1.83 18.10 -4.26
C GLU A 5 -1.76 16.65 -4.70
N PHE A 6 -0.58 16.02 -4.59
CA PHE A 6 -0.40 14.62 -4.95
C PHE A 6 -1.23 13.68 -4.06
N ARG A 7 -1.32 13.97 -2.77
CA ARG A 7 -2.19 13.22 -1.84
C ARG A 7 -3.64 13.28 -2.27
N ASP A 8 -4.13 14.48 -2.61
CA ASP A 8 -5.53 14.68 -2.94
C ASP A 8 -5.87 14.01 -4.29
N GLU A 9 -4.96 14.03 -5.29
CA GLU A 9 -5.09 13.25 -6.54
C GLU A 9 -5.22 11.74 -6.27
N LEU A 10 -4.41 11.20 -5.36
CA LEU A 10 -4.49 9.78 -4.98
C LEU A 10 -5.82 9.44 -4.30
N LEU A 11 -6.36 10.34 -3.47
CA LEU A 11 -7.67 10.15 -2.83
C LEU A 11 -8.83 10.20 -3.84
N GLU A 12 -8.64 10.85 -4.99
CA GLU A 12 -9.63 10.90 -6.07
C GLU A 12 -9.68 9.62 -6.92
N MET A 13 -8.70 8.71 -6.78
CA MET A 13 -8.67 7.44 -7.52
C MET A 13 -9.73 6.42 -7.10
N GLY A 14 -10.55 6.74 -6.10
CA GLY A 14 -11.69 5.90 -5.72
C GLY A 14 -11.29 4.61 -5.01
N TRP A 15 -10.17 4.64 -4.26
CA TRP A 15 -9.71 3.50 -3.48
C TRP A 15 -10.79 2.94 -2.54
N PRO A 16 -10.87 1.59 -2.43
CA PRO A 16 -11.72 0.93 -1.47
C PRO A 16 -11.57 1.45 -0.05
N ASP A 17 -12.65 1.43 0.72
CA ASP A 17 -12.65 1.73 2.15
C ASP A 17 -12.78 0.46 3.00
N ASP A 18 -12.81 0.65 4.32
CA ASP A 18 -12.97 -0.44 5.30
C ASP A 18 -14.21 -1.31 5.05
N LEU A 19 -15.29 -0.71 4.54
CA LEU A 19 -16.55 -1.43 4.29
C LEU A 19 -16.40 -2.37 3.08
N TRP A 20 -15.74 -1.91 2.03
CA TRP A 20 -15.50 -2.73 0.84
C TRP A 20 -14.57 -3.92 1.16
N VAL A 21 -13.50 -3.70 1.91
CA VAL A 21 -12.57 -4.78 2.31
C VAL A 21 -13.29 -5.80 3.21
N ALA A 22 -14.17 -5.33 4.11
CA ALA A 22 -15.00 -6.20 4.96
C ALA A 22 -15.90 -7.13 4.13
N GLU A 23 -16.62 -6.58 3.15
CA GLU A 23 -17.46 -7.36 2.24
C GLU A 23 -16.66 -8.41 1.46
N LEU A 24 -15.40 -8.07 1.13
CA LEU A 24 -14.55 -8.94 0.34
C LEU A 24 -14.04 -10.17 1.07
N VAL A 25 -13.80 -10.04 2.39
CA VAL A 25 -13.39 -11.15 3.26
C VAL A 25 -14.59 -12.04 3.62
N GLY A 26 -15.81 -11.66 3.22
CA GLY A 26 -17.04 -12.41 3.50
C GLY A 26 -17.50 -12.30 4.95
N GLU A 27 -16.94 -11.36 5.72
CA GLU A 27 -17.42 -11.02 7.06
C GLU A 27 -18.59 -10.04 6.95
N VAL A 28 -19.61 -10.24 7.77
CA VAL A 28 -20.75 -9.33 7.84
C VAL A 28 -20.23 -7.96 8.30
N PRO A 29 -20.55 -6.85 7.60
CA PRO A 29 -20.09 -5.53 7.99
C PRO A 29 -20.51 -5.22 9.44
N GLY A 30 -19.50 -4.99 10.28
CA GLY A 30 -19.64 -4.86 11.72
C GLY A 30 -18.29 -4.55 12.39
N PRO A 31 -18.27 -4.32 13.71
CA PRO A 31 -17.03 -4.00 14.45
C PRO A 31 -15.94 -5.08 14.33
N GLU A 32 -16.34 -6.32 14.03
CA GLU A 32 -15.44 -7.45 13.77
C GLU A 32 -14.67 -7.27 12.46
N ALA A 33 -15.32 -6.76 11.41
CA ALA A 33 -14.67 -6.55 10.11
C ALA A 33 -13.68 -5.38 10.14
N THR A 34 -14.00 -4.30 10.87
CA THR A 34 -13.03 -3.23 11.19
C THR A 34 -11.84 -3.80 11.98
N THR A 35 -12.08 -4.76 12.87
CA THR A 35 -11.02 -5.45 13.62
C THR A 35 -10.15 -6.33 12.71
N SER A 36 -10.73 -6.94 11.67
CA SER A 36 -10.03 -7.77 10.70
C SER A 36 -9.12 -6.95 9.79
N ALA A 37 -9.61 -5.82 9.25
CA ALA A 37 -8.79 -4.90 8.46
C ALA A 37 -7.65 -4.26 9.27
N ILE A 38 -7.93 -3.84 10.52
CA ILE A 38 -6.90 -3.38 11.45
C ILE A 38 -5.88 -4.49 11.75
N ARG A 39 -6.30 -5.74 11.86
CA ARG A 39 -5.39 -6.88 12.08
C ARG A 39 -4.54 -7.17 10.84
N ALA A 40 -5.11 -7.10 9.63
CA ALA A 40 -4.37 -7.25 8.38
C ALA A 40 -3.34 -6.11 8.21
N GLN A 41 -3.71 -4.89 8.59
CA GLN A 41 -2.77 -3.77 8.62
C GLN A 41 -1.67 -3.96 9.68
N ALA A 42 -2.03 -4.45 10.87
CA ALA A 42 -1.08 -4.70 11.95
C ALA A 42 -0.14 -5.89 11.69
N SER A 43 -0.57 -6.86 10.87
CA SER A 43 0.25 -8.01 10.45
C SER A 43 1.12 -7.71 9.23
N GLY A 44 0.92 -6.57 8.55
CA GLY A 44 1.66 -6.20 7.35
C GLY A 44 1.13 -6.87 6.08
N ASP A 45 -0.07 -7.46 6.12
CA ASP A 45 -0.71 -8.10 4.98
C ASP A 45 -1.47 -7.10 4.09
N LEU A 46 -1.76 -5.91 4.62
CA LEU A 46 -2.53 -4.88 3.94
C LEU A 46 -2.04 -3.46 4.28
N LEU A 47 -1.86 -2.62 3.27
CA LEU A 47 -1.60 -1.20 3.39
C LEU A 47 -2.92 -0.45 3.42
N GLY A 48 -3.20 0.21 4.56
CA GLY A 48 -4.26 1.18 4.67
C GLY A 48 -3.69 2.58 4.82
N VAL A 49 -4.36 3.54 4.19
CA VAL A 49 -3.99 4.94 4.15
C VAL A 49 -5.04 5.76 4.86
N TRP A 50 -4.65 6.53 5.86
CA TRP A 50 -5.61 7.35 6.62
C TRP A 50 -6.06 8.55 5.80
N SER A 51 -7.36 8.59 5.46
CA SER A 51 -7.99 9.75 4.83
C SER A 51 -8.59 10.66 5.89
N ALA A 52 -7.89 11.74 6.22
CA ALA A 52 -8.43 12.79 7.09
C ALA A 52 -9.78 13.36 6.62
N PRO A 53 -10.01 13.69 5.32
CA PRO A 53 -11.30 14.24 4.89
C PRO A 53 -12.46 13.23 4.96
N ARG A 54 -12.19 11.93 4.78
CA ARG A 54 -13.22 10.87 4.87
C ARG A 54 -13.33 10.24 6.26
N HIS A 55 -12.39 10.54 7.17
CA HIS A 55 -12.29 9.96 8.52
C HIS A 55 -12.27 8.42 8.54
N CYS A 56 -11.69 7.81 7.52
CA CYS A 56 -11.58 6.35 7.39
C CYS A 56 -10.23 5.93 6.77
N PHE A 57 -9.91 4.64 6.84
CA PHE A 57 -8.81 4.08 6.06
C PHE A 57 -9.28 3.76 4.65
N LEU A 58 -8.44 4.12 3.68
CA LEU A 58 -8.58 3.74 2.28
C LEU A 58 -7.46 2.78 1.91
N TYR A 59 -7.76 1.86 1.01
CA TYR A 59 -6.86 0.79 0.62
C TYR A 59 -6.45 0.97 -0.82
N PRO A 60 -5.17 1.27 -1.10
CA PRO A 60 -4.69 1.40 -2.46
C PRO A 60 -5.01 0.18 -3.32
N ASP A 61 -5.46 0.44 -4.54
CA ASP A 61 -6.05 -0.54 -5.46
C ASP A 61 -5.06 -1.60 -5.96
N PHE A 62 -3.76 -1.28 -6.02
CA PHE A 62 -2.70 -2.19 -6.46
C PHE A 62 -2.68 -3.52 -5.68
N GLN A 63 -3.21 -3.51 -4.45
CA GLN A 63 -3.23 -4.65 -3.55
C GLN A 63 -4.27 -5.69 -3.96
N PHE A 64 -5.24 -5.31 -4.78
CA PHE A 64 -6.34 -6.18 -5.18
C PHE A 64 -6.15 -6.67 -6.62
N ASP A 65 -6.59 -7.89 -6.89
CA ASP A 65 -6.68 -8.42 -8.25
C ASP A 65 -8.03 -8.08 -8.92
N ARG A 66 -8.23 -8.53 -10.16
CA ARG A 66 -9.49 -8.28 -10.90
C ARG A 66 -10.72 -8.94 -10.28
N MET A 67 -10.53 -9.94 -9.42
CA MET A 67 -11.59 -10.60 -8.65
C MET A 67 -11.78 -9.92 -7.29
N GLY A 68 -10.99 -8.89 -6.99
CA GLY A 68 -11.00 -8.15 -5.74
C GLY A 68 -10.18 -8.82 -4.62
N ALA A 69 -9.57 -9.99 -4.85
CA ALA A 69 -8.78 -10.66 -3.82
C ALA A 69 -7.45 -9.95 -3.56
N ILE A 70 -6.99 -9.96 -2.31
CA ILE A 70 -5.68 -9.42 -1.94
C ILE A 70 -4.58 -10.25 -2.61
N ARG A 71 -3.67 -9.60 -3.33
CA ARG A 71 -2.54 -10.23 -3.99
C ARG A 71 -1.56 -10.77 -2.95
N LYS A 72 -1.11 -12.01 -3.14
CA LYS A 72 -0.22 -12.72 -2.21
C LYS A 72 1.13 -12.02 -2.00
N ASP A 73 1.60 -11.30 -3.01
CA ASP A 73 2.90 -10.62 -2.99
C ASP A 73 2.89 -9.32 -2.18
N VAL A 74 1.71 -8.80 -1.80
CA VAL A 74 1.57 -7.54 -1.05
C VAL A 74 2.27 -7.65 0.30
N ALA A 75 2.08 -8.75 1.02
CA ALA A 75 2.75 -8.99 2.30
C ALA A 75 4.28 -9.00 2.13
N GLY A 76 4.79 -9.56 1.02
CA GLY A 76 6.21 -9.56 0.69
C GLY A 76 6.76 -8.16 0.44
N LEU A 77 6.00 -7.29 -0.23
CA LEU A 77 6.36 -5.89 -0.44
C LEU A 77 6.32 -5.09 0.86
N LEU A 78 5.25 -5.22 1.65
CA LEU A 78 5.07 -4.49 2.90
C LEU A 78 6.07 -4.90 3.98
N ALA A 79 6.59 -6.13 3.93
CA ALA A 79 7.68 -6.57 4.80
C ALA A 79 9.02 -5.88 4.50
N VAL A 80 9.20 -5.34 3.29
CA VAL A 80 10.41 -4.62 2.87
C VAL A 80 10.27 -3.12 3.08
N LEU A 81 9.07 -2.59 2.84
CA LEU A 81 8.81 -1.16 2.95
C LEU A 81 8.86 -0.68 4.42
N PRO A 82 9.46 0.50 4.69
CA PRO A 82 9.57 1.00 6.05
C PRO A 82 8.19 1.33 6.61
N SER A 83 7.85 0.74 7.76
CA SER A 83 6.63 1.03 8.51
C SER A 83 6.85 2.03 9.65
N GLU A 84 8.10 2.36 9.98
CA GLU A 84 8.45 3.29 11.05
C GLU A 84 7.97 4.71 10.73
N ASP A 85 7.30 5.34 11.71
CA ASP A 85 6.64 6.65 11.59
C ASP A 85 5.58 6.78 10.48
N ASP A 86 5.20 5.68 9.79
CA ASP A 86 4.19 5.68 8.75
C ASP A 86 2.81 5.22 9.25
N ARG A 87 2.37 5.79 10.38
CA ARG A 87 1.07 5.47 11.01
C ARG A 87 -0.13 5.72 10.09
N GLY A 88 0.02 6.64 9.13
CA GLY A 88 -1.02 6.97 8.17
C GLY A 88 -0.91 6.25 6.83
N GLY A 89 0.12 5.42 6.61
CA GLY A 89 0.36 4.70 5.34
C GLY A 89 0.82 5.58 4.17
N TRP A 90 0.95 6.89 4.38
CA TRP A 90 1.23 7.86 3.31
C TRP A 90 2.65 7.77 2.78
N ARG A 91 3.64 7.45 3.61
CA ARG A 91 5.04 7.37 3.15
C ARG A 91 5.22 6.24 2.15
N ARG A 92 4.70 5.06 2.48
CA ARG A 92 4.72 3.89 1.60
C ARG A 92 3.89 4.14 0.34
N THR A 93 2.73 4.76 0.48
CA THR A 93 1.85 5.10 -0.64
C THR A 93 2.52 6.07 -1.61
N PHE A 94 3.19 7.12 -1.12
CA PHE A 94 3.89 8.04 -2.00
C PHE A 94 4.99 7.35 -2.79
N TRP A 95 5.78 6.47 -2.15
CA TRP A 95 6.76 5.67 -2.88
C TRP A 95 6.09 4.82 -3.97
N LEU A 96 4.97 4.15 -3.63
CA LEU A 96 4.26 3.26 -4.54
C LEU A 96 3.66 3.95 -5.77
N TYR A 97 3.20 5.20 -5.64
CA TYR A 97 2.57 5.94 -6.73
C TYR A 97 3.46 7.01 -7.35
N SER A 98 4.72 7.14 -6.91
CA SER A 98 5.68 8.04 -7.54
C SER A 98 6.37 7.36 -8.73
N PRO A 99 6.58 8.07 -9.85
CA PRO A 99 7.41 7.59 -10.94
C PRO A 99 8.80 7.16 -10.45
N HIS A 100 9.25 5.98 -10.86
CA HIS A 100 10.48 5.40 -10.35
C HIS A 100 11.49 5.12 -11.48
N ALA A 101 12.69 5.67 -11.38
CA ALA A 101 13.71 5.55 -12.43
C ALA A 101 14.12 4.09 -12.71
N LEU A 102 14.19 3.26 -11.66
CA LEU A 102 14.48 1.81 -11.78
C LEU A 102 13.33 0.98 -12.40
N LEU A 103 12.14 1.58 -12.57
CA LEU A 103 10.94 0.95 -13.12
C LEU A 103 10.50 1.60 -14.45
N ASP A 104 11.46 2.14 -15.20
CA ASP A 104 11.21 2.77 -16.51
C ASP A 104 10.26 3.98 -16.40
N ASP A 105 10.43 4.79 -15.35
CA ASP A 105 9.58 5.94 -14.99
C ASP A 105 8.10 5.59 -14.72
N ARG A 106 7.76 4.29 -14.63
CA ARG A 106 6.44 3.84 -14.15
C ARG A 106 6.39 3.87 -12.64
N THR A 107 5.17 3.89 -12.11
CA THR A 107 4.99 3.78 -10.66
C THR A 107 5.22 2.33 -10.21
N PRO A 108 5.74 2.12 -8.99
CA PRO A 108 5.79 0.78 -8.40
C PRO A 108 4.41 0.12 -8.34
N ALA A 109 3.34 0.86 -8.06
CA ALA A 109 1.97 0.34 -8.02
C ALA A 109 1.53 -0.23 -9.37
N GLU A 110 1.79 0.47 -10.48
CA GLU A 110 1.50 -0.02 -11.83
C GLU A 110 2.36 -1.23 -12.18
N THR A 111 3.67 -1.15 -11.89
CA THR A 111 4.59 -2.26 -12.21
C THR A 111 4.29 -3.50 -11.38
N PHE A 112 3.78 -3.35 -10.16
CA PHE A 112 3.44 -4.44 -9.27
C PHE A 112 2.29 -5.31 -9.82
N ILE A 113 1.42 -4.74 -10.65
CA ILE A 113 0.32 -5.48 -11.29
C ILE A 113 0.86 -6.51 -12.28
N ASP A 114 1.93 -6.17 -13.00
CA ASP A 114 2.55 -6.99 -14.05
C ASP A 114 3.73 -7.83 -13.54
N ASP A 115 4.60 -7.24 -12.72
CA ASP A 115 5.85 -7.81 -12.22
C ASP A 115 6.11 -7.40 -10.75
N PRO A 116 5.46 -8.06 -9.79
CA PRO A 116 5.64 -7.77 -8.37
C PRO A 116 7.06 -8.07 -7.89
N ALA A 117 7.75 -9.04 -8.49
CA ALA A 117 9.11 -9.41 -8.11
C ALA A 117 10.10 -8.28 -8.39
N ARG A 118 9.97 -7.58 -9.53
CA ARG A 118 10.79 -6.41 -9.86
C ARG A 118 10.60 -5.28 -8.85
N VAL A 119 9.36 -4.99 -8.46
CA VAL A 119 9.06 -3.93 -7.48
C VAL A 119 9.64 -4.27 -6.11
N ILE A 120 9.48 -5.51 -5.65
CA ILE A 120 10.06 -5.98 -4.39
C ILE A 120 11.59 -5.88 -4.44
N ALA A 121 12.23 -6.25 -5.55
CA ALA A 121 13.68 -6.14 -5.70
C ALA A 121 14.16 -4.68 -5.55
N VAL A 122 13.48 -3.73 -6.21
CA VAL A 122 13.77 -2.30 -6.09
C VAL A 122 13.57 -1.81 -4.65
N ALA A 123 12.46 -2.17 -4.01
CA ALA A 123 12.22 -1.82 -2.61
C ALA A 123 13.33 -2.37 -1.69
N ARG A 124 13.82 -3.59 -1.94
CA ARG A 124 14.91 -4.18 -1.14
C ARG A 124 16.22 -3.43 -1.36
N GLU A 125 16.51 -3.01 -2.59
CA GLU A 125 17.70 -2.22 -2.89
C GLU A 125 17.68 -0.88 -2.15
N GLU A 126 16.54 -0.18 -2.13
CA GLU A 126 16.44 1.14 -1.49
C GLU A 126 16.31 1.11 0.03
N PHE A 127 15.60 0.10 0.58
CA PHE A 127 15.27 0.08 2.01
C PHE A 127 16.02 -0.96 2.83
N LEU A 128 16.57 -2.01 2.20
CA LEU A 128 17.43 -3.00 2.86
C LEU A 128 18.89 -2.92 2.41
N GLY A 129 19.18 -2.18 1.34
CA GLY A 129 20.51 -1.97 0.81
C GLY A 129 21.26 -0.88 1.54
N ASP A 130 21.66 -1.13 2.79
CA ASP A 130 22.86 -0.52 3.40
C ASP A 130 23.21 -1.17 4.76
N CYS A 131 23.28 -2.50 4.82
CA CYS A 131 24.06 -3.16 5.88
C CYS A 131 25.55 -3.28 5.52
N GLU A 132 25.99 -2.88 4.32
CA GLU A 132 27.39 -3.02 3.85
C GLU A 132 28.11 -1.68 3.57
N ALA A 133 27.67 -0.57 4.16
CA ALA A 133 28.45 0.68 4.17
C ALA A 133 28.67 1.20 5.60
N THR A 134 29.27 0.36 6.46
CA THR A 134 29.91 0.86 7.68
C THR A 134 31.27 1.45 7.28
N TRP A 135 31.35 2.77 7.22
CA TRP A 135 32.62 3.52 7.14
C TRP A 135 33.31 3.57 8.50
#